data_AF-A0A562IZF7-F1
#
_entry.id   AF-A0A562IZF7-F1
#
_cell.length_a   1.000
_cell.length_b   1.000
_cell.length_c   1.000
_cell.angle_alpha   90.00
_cell.angle_beta   90.00
_cell.angle_gamma   90.00
#
_symmetry.space_group_name_H-M   'P 1'
#
loop_
_entity.id
_entity.type
_entity.pdbx_description
1 polymer ?
#
loop_
_entity_poly.entity_id
_entity_poly.type
_entity_poly.pdbx_seq_one_letter_code
_entity_poly.pdbx_strand_id
1 'polypeptide(L)'
;MNVNVWALNKHRDIRHALLRLHAQLGTEAFLIDTATSPDPRTLYLLHKTDAGVRAWLHTLGQTQGHYGVHLEYPGTNSMDIHEDLSLNELVRVMANHFDVPIIQPLS
;
A
#
# COMPACT_ATOMS: atom_id res chain seq x y z
N MET A 1 10.62 -3.38 12.68
CA MET A 1 11.62 -2.33 12.39
C MET A 1 10.97 -1.35 11.43
N ASN A 2 11.10 -0.04 11.70
CA ASN A 2 10.51 0.99 10.85
C ASN A 2 11.35 1.14 9.57
N VAL A 3 10.74 0.94 8.40
CA VAL A 3 11.42 1.01 7.10
C VAL A 3 11.54 2.47 6.69
N ASN A 4 12.77 2.91 6.37
CA ASN A 4 12.96 4.25 5.82
C ASN A 4 12.47 4.29 4.36
N VAL A 5 11.25 4.79 4.14
CA VAL A 5 10.64 4.91 2.81
C VAL A 5 11.53 5.65 1.82
N TRP A 6 12.30 6.64 2.27
CA TRP A 6 13.20 7.42 1.40
C TRP A 6 14.40 6.61 0.90
N ALA A 7 14.85 5.63 1.67
CA ALA A 7 15.97 4.77 1.30
C ALA A 7 15.54 3.60 0.38
N LEU A 8 14.24 3.43 0.12
CA LEU A 8 13.74 2.40 -0.77
C LEU A 8 14.11 2.72 -2.22
N ASN A 9 14.71 1.73 -2.90
CA ASN A 9 14.95 1.75 -4.34
C ASN A 9 13.64 1.54 -5.13
N LYS A 10 12.69 2.47 -4.96
CA LYS A 10 11.38 2.47 -5.61
C LYS A 10 11.18 3.74 -6.45
N HIS A 11 10.16 3.74 -7.28
CA HIS A 11 9.76 4.91 -8.04
C HIS A 11 9.28 5.99 -7.07
N ARG A 12 9.41 7.26 -7.48
CA ARG A 12 8.99 8.41 -6.67
C ARG A 12 7.52 8.29 -6.23
N ASP A 13 6.64 7.88 -7.13
CA ASP A 13 5.20 7.82 -6.86
C ASP A 13 4.85 6.72 -5.85
N ILE A 14 5.56 5.60 -5.89
CA ILE A 14 5.44 4.54 -4.87
C ILE A 14 5.87 5.07 -3.50
N ARG A 15 7.02 5.76 -3.40
CA ARG A 15 7.43 6.39 -2.13
C ARG A 15 6.42 7.44 -1.65
N HIS A 16 5.86 8.23 -2.56
CA HIS A 16 4.85 9.22 -2.23
C HIS A 16 3.58 8.58 -1.66
N ALA A 17 3.10 7.49 -2.28
CA ALA A 17 1.98 6.72 -1.75
C ALA A 17 2.26 6.18 -0.35
N LEU A 18 3.43 5.57 -0.13
CA LEU A 18 3.83 5.05 1.18
C LEU A 18 3.86 6.14 2.26
N LEU A 19 4.40 7.32 1.95
CA LEU A 19 4.42 8.46 2.88
C LEU A 19 3.00 8.90 3.23
N ARG A 20 2.11 8.96 2.24
CA ARG A 20 0.71 9.34 2.48
C ARG A 20 -0.04 8.30 3.30
N LEU A 21 0.18 7.01 3.02
CA LEU A 21 -0.40 5.91 3.76
C LEU A 21 0.10 5.90 5.20
N HIS A 22 1.39 6.07 5.47
CA HIS A 22 1.90 6.19 6.82
C HIS A 22 1.37 7.43 7.55
N ALA A 23 1.24 8.56 6.86
CA ALA A 23 0.68 9.77 7.45
C ALA A 23 -0.80 9.61 7.83
N GLN A 24 -1.58 8.85 7.07
CA GLN A 24 -3.02 8.68 7.28
C GLN A 24 -3.43 7.42 8.04
N LEU A 25 -2.62 6.36 8.04
CA LEU A 25 -2.97 5.08 8.70
C LEU A 25 -2.05 4.81 9.91
N GLY A 26 -0.94 5.54 10.02
CA GLY A 26 0.12 5.29 10.98
C GLY A 26 1.26 4.47 10.38
N THR A 27 2.48 4.67 10.91
CA THR A 27 3.68 3.93 10.47
C THR A 27 3.60 2.43 10.74
N GLU A 28 2.74 2.06 11.67
CA GLU A 28 2.57 0.71 12.18
C GLU A 28 1.36 0.00 11.56
N ALA A 29 0.66 0.60 10.58
CA ALA A 29 -0.55 0.02 9.98
C ALA A 29 -0.29 -1.25 9.16
N PHE A 30 0.86 -1.34 8.51
CA PHE A 30 1.25 -2.45 7.64
C PHE A 30 2.77 -2.57 7.61
N LEU A 31 3.26 -3.71 7.10
CA LEU A 31 4.67 -3.94 6.83
C LEU A 31 4.93 -3.77 5.33
N ILE A 32 6.12 -3.29 4.97
CA ILE A 32 6.56 -3.15 3.58
C ILE A 32 7.44 -4.35 3.24
N ASP A 33 7.05 -5.11 2.21
CA ASP A 33 7.88 -6.17 1.67
C ASP A 33 8.92 -5.60 0.70
N THR A 34 10.18 -5.62 1.14
CA THR A 34 11.32 -5.15 0.34
C THR A 34 12.03 -6.26 -0.44
N ALA A 35 11.64 -7.53 -0.26
CA ALA A 35 12.32 -8.68 -0.83
C ALA A 35 11.68 -9.16 -2.13
N THR A 36 10.35 -9.11 -2.22
CA THR A 36 9.59 -9.85 -3.25
C THR A 36 9.42 -9.09 -4.57
N SER A 37 9.63 -7.77 -4.59
CA SER A 37 9.45 -6.96 -5.80
C SER A 37 10.73 -6.23 -6.23
N PRO A 38 11.37 -6.65 -7.34
CA PRO A 38 12.51 -5.93 -7.91
C PRO A 38 12.10 -4.71 -8.76
N ASP A 39 10.88 -4.64 -9.30
CA ASP A 39 10.45 -3.48 -10.10
C ASP A 39 10.26 -2.27 -9.16
N PRO A 40 10.90 -1.11 -9.44
CA PRO A 40 10.75 0.09 -8.61
C PRO A 40 9.30 0.61 -8.53
N ARG A 41 8.43 0.29 -9.48
CA ARG A 41 7.05 0.76 -9.59
C ARG A 41 6.02 -0.13 -8.91
N THR A 42 6.47 -1.16 -8.19
CA THR A 42 5.57 -2.07 -7.48
C THR A 42 6.14 -2.45 -6.11
N LEU A 43 5.28 -2.87 -5.19
CA LEU A 43 5.67 -3.49 -3.91
C LEU A 43 4.50 -4.26 -3.30
N TYR A 44 4.80 -5.10 -2.30
CA TYR A 44 3.77 -5.67 -1.43
C TYR A 44 3.71 -4.93 -0.10
N LEU A 45 2.48 -4.71 0.36
CA LEU A 45 2.16 -4.32 1.73
C LEU A 45 1.53 -5.52 2.42
N LEU A 46 1.95 -5.79 3.65
CA LEU A 46 1.54 -6.96 4.41
C LEU A 46 0.83 -6.53 5.69
N HIS A 47 -0.25 -7.22 6.05
CA HIS A 47 -0.83 -7.07 7.37
C HIS A 47 0.15 -7.57 8.44
N LYS A 48 0.10 -6.98 9.64
CA LYS A 48 1.12 -7.23 10.67
C LYS A 48 1.09 -8.62 11.27
N THR A 49 -0.11 -9.18 11.42
CA THR A 49 -0.35 -10.42 12.17
C THR A 49 -0.89 -11.54 11.29
N ASP A 50 -1.30 -11.22 10.06
CA ASP A 50 -1.87 -12.18 9.13
C ASP A 50 -1.16 -12.07 7.78
N ALA A 51 -0.24 -12.99 7.52
CA ALA A 51 0.54 -13.00 6.29
C ALA A 51 -0.30 -13.28 5.03
N GLY A 52 -1.54 -13.77 5.17
CA GLY A 52 -2.46 -13.99 4.06
C GLY A 52 -3.21 -12.72 3.63
N VAL A 53 -3.20 -11.67 4.46
CA VAL A 53 -3.75 -10.36 4.10
C VAL A 53 -2.62 -9.50 3.51
N ARG A 54 -2.60 -9.37 2.19
CA ARG A 54 -1.55 -8.64 1.46
C ARG A 54 -2.16 -7.74 0.39
N ALA A 55 -1.42 -6.72 0.00
CA ALA A 55 -1.81 -5.85 -1.11
C ALA A 55 -0.61 -5.62 -2.02
N TRP A 56 -0.75 -5.96 -3.29
CA TRP A 56 0.23 -5.62 -4.31
C TRP A 56 -0.09 -4.23 -4.86
N LEU A 57 0.73 -3.24 -4.52
CA LEU A 57 0.59 -1.85 -4.96
C LEU A 57 1.46 -1.59 -6.18
N HIS A 58 0.91 -0.95 -7.22
CA HIS A 58 1.67 -0.58 -8.41
C HIS A 58 1.24 0.75 -9.04
N THR A 59 2.13 1.30 -9.87
CA THR A 59 1.84 2.42 -10.79
C THR A 59 1.91 1.99 -12.25
N LEU A 60 1.98 0.68 -12.52
CA LEU A 60 2.05 0.14 -13.88
C LEU A 60 0.72 0.34 -14.61
N GLY A 61 0.73 1.00 -15.76
CA GLY A 61 -0.48 1.21 -16.58
C GLY A 61 -1.49 2.23 -16.03
N GLN A 62 -1.15 2.91 -14.94
CA GLN A 62 -2.03 3.86 -14.26
C GLN A 62 -1.90 5.27 -14.83
N THR A 63 -2.95 6.08 -14.69
CA THR A 63 -2.86 7.52 -14.91
C THR A 63 -1.81 8.11 -13.97
N GLN A 64 -1.11 9.17 -14.40
CA GLN A 64 -0.11 9.82 -13.56
C GLN A 64 -0.70 10.23 -12.20
N GLY A 65 -0.03 9.84 -11.12
CA GLY A 65 -0.50 10.10 -9.75
C GLY A 65 -1.61 9.17 -9.25
N HIS A 66 -1.98 8.15 -10.03
CA HIS A 66 -2.94 7.11 -9.66
C HIS A 66 -2.24 5.76 -9.45
N TYR A 67 -2.95 4.83 -8.82
CA TYR A 67 -2.39 3.59 -8.31
C TYR A 67 -3.34 2.42 -8.59
N GLY A 68 -2.75 1.27 -8.91
CA GLY A 68 -3.46 -0.01 -8.91
C GLY A 68 -3.10 -0.80 -7.65
N VAL A 69 -4.09 -1.55 -7.13
CA VAL A 69 -3.90 -2.46 -6.00
C VAL A 69 -4.63 -3.78 -6.25
N HIS A 70 -3.92 -4.89 -6.00
CA HIS A 70 -4.52 -6.22 -5.95
C HIS A 70 -4.53 -6.67 -4.49
N LEU A 71 -5.74 -6.86 -3.95
CA LEU A 71 -5.96 -7.20 -2.55
C LEU A 71 -6.10 -8.72 -2.41
N GLU A 72 -5.28 -9.31 -1.56
CA GLU A 72 -5.27 -10.73 -1.25
C GLU A 72 -5.80 -10.96 0.16
N TYR A 73 -6.60 -12.02 0.32
CA TYR A 73 -7.20 -12.41 1.59
C TYR A 73 -6.80 -13.86 1.96
N PRO A 74 -6.68 -14.16 3.26
CA PRO A 74 -6.27 -15.48 3.72
C PRO A 74 -7.28 -16.56 3.34
N GLY A 75 -6.78 -17.72 2.93
CA GLY A 75 -7.61 -18.92 2.70
C GLY A 75 -8.48 -18.88 1.45
N THR A 76 -8.32 -17.88 0.58
CA THR A 76 -9.04 -17.78 -0.69
C THR A 76 -8.08 -17.47 -1.85
N ASN A 77 -8.45 -17.92 -3.05
CA ASN A 77 -7.78 -17.54 -4.30
C ASN A 77 -8.43 -16.30 -4.96
N SER A 78 -9.46 -15.72 -4.33
CA SER A 78 -10.09 -14.49 -4.80
C SER A 78 -9.22 -13.28 -4.46
N MET A 79 -9.10 -12.37 -5.42
CA MET A 79 -8.46 -11.07 -5.24
C MET A 79 -9.41 -9.98 -5.67
N ASP A 80 -9.43 -8.88 -4.92
CA ASP A 80 -10.08 -7.65 -5.35
C ASP A 80 -9.07 -6.78 -6.09
N ILE A 81 -9.39 -6.41 -7.32
CA ILE A 81 -8.51 -5.60 -8.17
C ILE A 81 -9.13 -4.22 -8.30
N HIS A 82 -8.35 -3.21 -7.91
CA HIS A 82 -8.70 -1.82 -8.12
C HIS A 82 -7.62 -1.15 -8.98
N GLU A 83 -8.05 -0.47 -10.02
CA GLU A 83 -7.18 0.23 -10.96
C GLU A 83 -7.56 1.72 -10.97
N ASP A 84 -6.58 2.55 -11.32
CA ASP A 84 -6.65 3.99 -11.46
C ASP A 84 -7.21 4.73 -10.23
N LEU A 85 -6.83 4.26 -9.03
CA LEU A 85 -7.22 4.91 -7.78
C LEU A 85 -6.46 6.21 -7.59
N SER A 86 -7.17 7.29 -7.26
CA SER A 86 -6.53 8.48 -6.72
C SER A 86 -5.87 8.17 -5.37
N LEU A 87 -4.94 9.02 -4.94
CA LEU A 87 -4.23 8.82 -3.68
C LEU A 87 -5.16 8.75 -2.44
N ASN A 88 -6.28 9.47 -2.46
CA ASN A 88 -7.25 9.43 -1.35
C ASN A 88 -8.11 8.16 -1.37
N GLU A 89 -8.46 7.66 -2.56
CA GLU A 89 -9.17 6.38 -2.69
C GLU A 89 -8.27 5.22 -2.28
N LEU A 90 -7.00 5.24 -2.70
CA LEU A 90 -6.00 4.28 -2.24
C LEU A 90 -5.98 4.18 -0.72
N VAL A 91 -5.91 5.32 -0.01
CA VAL A 91 -5.90 5.31 1.46
C VAL A 91 -7.14 4.65 2.04
N ARG A 92 -8.33 4.91 1.49
CA ARG A 92 -9.57 4.29 1.96
C ARG A 92 -9.60 2.79 1.71
N VAL A 93 -9.16 2.36 0.53
CA VAL A 93 -9.06 0.94 0.16
C VAL A 93 -8.09 0.22 1.10
N MET A 94 -6.90 0.79 1.32
CA MET A 94 -5.90 0.20 2.22
C MET A 94 -6.32 0.21 3.69
N ALA A 95 -7.03 1.26 4.14
CA ALA A 95 -7.57 1.33 5.49
C ALA A 95 -8.54 0.18 5.77
N ASN A 96 -9.45 -0.08 4.84
CA ASN A 96 -10.41 -1.18 4.93
C ASN A 96 -9.70 -2.53 4.84
N HIS A 97 -8.78 -2.71 3.88
CA HIS A 97 -8.08 -3.97 3.66
C HIS A 97 -7.25 -4.42 4.87
N PHE A 98 -6.61 -3.47 5.56
CA PHE A 98 -5.80 -3.75 6.75
C PHE A 98 -6.54 -3.58 8.07
N ASP A 99 -7.85 -3.29 8.04
CA ASP A 99 -8.67 -3.02 9.23
C ASP A 99 -8.04 -1.98 10.19
N VAL A 100 -7.62 -0.85 9.61
CA VAL A 100 -6.96 0.24 10.34
C VAL A 100 -7.72 1.56 10.17
N PRO A 101 -7.87 2.36 11.24
CA PRO A 101 -8.57 3.63 11.14
C PRO A 101 -7.77 4.66 10.34
N ILE A 102 -8.48 5.56 9.65
CA ILE A 102 -7.87 6.74 9.04
C ILE A 102 -7.67 7.82 10.12
N ILE A 103 -6.42 8.23 10.31
CA ILE A 103 -5.99 9.34 11.13
C ILE A 103 -6.30 10.64 10.38
N GLN A 104 -7.28 11.39 10.88
CA GLN A 104 -7.49 12.77 10.44
C GLN A 104 -6.55 13.68 11.23
N PRO A 105 -5.76 14.57 10.57
CA PRO A 105 -5.00 15.56 11.30
C PRO A 105 -5.96 16.48 12.08
N LEU A 106 -5.64 16.76 13.34
CA LEU A 106 -6.34 17.80 14.11
C LEU A 106 -6.17 19.13 13.35
N SER A 107 -7.29 19.65 12.85
CA SER A 107 -7.40 20.96 12.19
C SER A 107 -7.13 22.11 13.15
#